data_AF-W9VLW9-F1
#
_entry.id   AF-W9VLW9-F1
#
_cell.length_a   1.000
_cell.length_b   1.000
_cell.length_c   1.000
_cell.angle_alpha   90.00
_cell.angle_beta   90.00
_cell.angle_gamma   90.00
#
_symmetry.space_group_name_H-M   'P 1'
#
loop_
_entity.id
_entity.type
_entity.pdbx_description
1 polymer ?
#
loop_
_entity_poly.entity_id
_entity_poly.type
_entity_poly.pdbx_seq_one_letter_code
_entity_poly.pdbx_strand_id
1 'polypeptide(L)'
;MARVARENIVSQLKHGQAIADKQLPSLIESALHSLLGDRTNEFERLKALAAVNPAIHPQELTQYADETEMMRLALERASLRLDAVRVIIVSE
;
A
#
# COMPACT_ATOMS: atom_id res chain seq x y z
N MET A 1 -0.52 -0.97 38.51
CA MET A 1 -0.50 -2.01 37.47
C MET A 1 0.08 -1.50 36.15
N ALA A 2 -0.63 -0.68 35.35
CA ALA A 2 -0.14 -0.25 34.02
C ALA A 2 1.20 0.53 34.03
N ARG A 3 1.47 1.32 35.07
CA ARG A 3 2.73 2.08 35.18
C ARG A 3 3.97 1.19 35.35
N VAL A 4 3.83 0.02 35.98
CA VAL A 4 4.92 -0.95 36.20
C VAL A 4 5.18 -1.76 34.93
N ALA A 5 4.15 -2.07 34.14
CA ALA A 5 4.27 -2.76 32.86
C ALA A 5 4.69 -1.85 31.69
N ARG A 6 4.82 -0.54 31.90
CA ARG A 6 5.08 0.45 30.84
C ARG A 6 6.37 0.14 30.07
N GLU A 7 7.44 -0.22 30.77
CA GLU A 7 8.73 -0.52 30.13
C GLU A 7 8.63 -1.76 29.24
N ASN A 8 7.95 -2.81 29.72
CA ASN A 8 7.69 -4.02 28.95
C ASN A 8 6.81 -3.75 27.73
N ILE A 9 5.76 -2.94 27.87
CA ILE A 9 4.89 -2.55 26.74
C ILE A 9 5.71 -1.77 25.70
N VAL A 10 6.52 -0.80 26.12
CA VAL A 10 7.38 -0.03 25.19
C VAL A 10 8.36 -0.94 24.47
N SER A 11 8.96 -1.91 25.15
CA SER A 11 9.84 -2.91 24.55
C SER A 11 9.11 -3.76 23.50
N GLN A 12 7.91 -4.25 23.83
CA GLN A 12 7.08 -5.03 22.90
C GLN A 12 6.64 -4.20 21.68
N LEU A 13 6.30 -2.93 21.87
CA LEU A 13 5.95 -2.04 20.76
C LEU A 13 7.14 -1.81 19.82
N LYS A 14 8.36 -1.63 20.35
CA LYS A 14 9.58 -1.54 19.53
C LYS A 14 9.81 -2.82 18.73
N HIS A 15 9.59 -3.97 19.35
CA HIS A 15 9.70 -5.25 18.65
C HIS A 15 8.66 -5.40 17.54
N GLY A 16 7.41 -5.03 17.82
CA GLY A 16 6.33 -4.98 16.84
C GLY A 16 6.64 -4.03 15.66
N GLN A 17 7.20 -2.85 15.94
CA GLN A 17 7.65 -1.93 14.90
C GLN A 17 8.72 -2.55 14.01
N ALA A 18 9.73 -3.21 14.59
CA ALA A 18 10.78 -3.86 13.80
C ALA A 18 10.24 -4.98 12.89
N ILE A 19 9.22 -5.71 13.35
CA ILE A 19 8.52 -6.71 12.51
C ILE A 19 7.75 -6.01 11.39
N ALA A 20 7.02 -4.93 11.69
CA ALA A 20 6.27 -4.17 10.70
C ALA A 20 7.18 -3.57 9.63
N ASP A 21 8.33 -3.00 10.03
CA ASP A 21 9.33 -2.45 9.12
C ASP A 21 9.92 -3.52 8.20
N LYS A 22 10.09 -4.75 8.71
CA LYS A 22 10.54 -5.90 7.91
C LYS A 22 9.49 -6.38 6.90
N GLN A 23 8.21 -6.26 7.23
CA GLN A 23 7.10 -6.72 6.39
C GLN A 23 6.66 -5.66 5.36
N LEU A 24 6.85 -4.39 5.66
CA LEU A 24 6.43 -3.26 4.83
C LEU A 24 6.89 -3.37 3.35
N PRO A 25 8.16 -3.71 3.04
CA PRO A 25 8.60 -3.85 1.65
C PRO A 25 7.79 -4.89 0.86
N SER A 26 7.48 -6.04 1.48
CA SER A 26 6.72 -7.11 0.84
C SER A 26 5.24 -6.73 0.63
N LEU A 27 4.66 -5.95 1.55
CA LEU A 27 3.32 -5.37 1.37
C LEU A 27 3.28 -4.37 0.23
N ILE A 28 4.27 -3.47 0.14
CA ILE A 28 4.40 -2.51 -0.97
C ILE A 28 4.55 -3.25 -2.29
N GLU A 29 5.43 -4.25 -2.37
CA GLU A 29 5.65 -5.05 -3.58
C GLU A 29 4.37 -5.75 -4.03
N SER A 30 3.62 -6.36 -3.10
CA SER A 30 2.35 -7.01 -3.40
C SER A 30 1.30 -6.02 -3.92
N ALA A 31 1.22 -4.83 -3.30
CA ALA A 31 0.31 -3.77 -3.73
C ALA A 31 0.67 -3.22 -5.10
N LEU A 32 1.97 -3.01 -5.38
CA LEU A 32 2.47 -2.58 -6.68
C LEU A 32 2.19 -3.63 -7.77
N HIS A 33 2.40 -4.91 -7.47
CA HIS A 33 2.09 -5.99 -8.39
C HIS A 33 0.60 -6.02 -8.75
N SER A 34 -0.28 -5.90 -7.75
CA SER A 34 -1.73 -5.82 -7.99
C SER A 34 -2.09 -4.59 -8.83
N LEU A 35 -1.55 -3.42 -8.47
CA LEU A 35 -1.82 -2.18 -9.19
C LEU A 35 -1.39 -2.26 -10.65
N LEU A 36 -0.17 -2.75 -10.92
CA LEU A 36 0.33 -2.88 -12.28
C LEU A 36 -0.45 -3.93 -13.07
N GLY A 37 -0.83 -5.05 -12.45
CA GLY A 37 -1.64 -6.07 -13.09
C GLY A 37 -3.00 -5.53 -13.56
N ASP A 38 -3.72 -4.86 -12.67
CA ASP A 38 -5.05 -4.31 -12.99
C ASP A 38 -4.94 -3.17 -13.99
N ARG A 39 -4.00 -2.24 -13.80
CA ARG A 39 -3.86 -1.07 -14.64
C ARG A 39 -3.37 -1.41 -16.04
N THR A 40 -2.44 -2.36 -16.19
CA THR A 40 -1.89 -2.77 -17.50
C THR A 40 -2.96 -3.44 -18.36
N ASN A 41 -3.78 -4.31 -17.78
CA ASN A 41 -4.88 -4.97 -18.49
C ASN A 41 -5.87 -3.96 -19.07
N GLU A 42 -6.27 -2.98 -18.25
CA GLU A 42 -7.19 -1.95 -18.69
C GLU A 42 -6.55 -0.96 -19.68
N PHE A 43 -5.25 -0.66 -19.54
CA PHE A 43 -4.52 0.14 -20.53
C PHE A 43 -4.48 -0.53 -21.90
N GLU A 44 -4.18 -1.83 -21.97
CA GLU A 44 -4.18 -2.58 -23.23
C GLU A 44 -5.59 -2.66 -23.85
N ARG A 45 -6.64 -2.80 -23.02
CA ARG A 45 -8.03 -2.73 -23.46
C ARG A 45 -8.36 -1.35 -24.06
N LEU A 46 -8.01 -0.26 -23.39
CA LEU A 46 -8.23 1.11 -23.87
C LEU A 46 -7.46 1.39 -25.17
N LYS A 47 -6.21 0.92 -25.25
CA LYS A 47 -5.38 1.02 -26.46
C LYS A 47 -5.96 0.25 -27.64
N ALA A 48 -6.48 -0.96 -27.42
CA ALA A 48 -7.16 -1.73 -28.44
C ALA A 48 -8.45 -1.05 -28.93
N LEU A 49 -9.23 -0.46 -28.01
CA LEU A 49 -10.41 0.32 -28.37
C LEU A 49 -10.04 1.58 -29.16
N ALA A 50 -8.99 2.30 -28.77
CA ALA A 50 -8.51 3.49 -29.46
C ALA A 50 -8.03 3.20 -30.89
N ALA A 51 -7.45 2.01 -31.13
CA ALA A 51 -7.02 1.59 -32.46
C ALA A 51 -8.19 1.37 -33.43
N VAL A 52 -9.38 1.03 -32.92
CA VAL A 52 -10.57 0.73 -33.73
C VAL A 52 -11.58 1.87 -33.73
N ASN A 53 -11.54 2.76 -32.72
CA ASN A 53 -12.49 3.85 -32.53
C ASN A 53 -11.78 5.24 -32.51
N PRO A 54 -11.90 6.05 -33.58
CA PRO A 54 -11.31 7.39 -33.63
C PRO A 54 -11.91 8.39 -32.64
N ALA A 55 -13.01 8.05 -31.96
CA ALA A 55 -13.60 8.88 -30.91
C ALA A 55 -12.83 8.82 -29.58
N ILE A 56 -11.94 7.84 -29.39
CA ILE A 56 -11.11 7.73 -28.19
C ILE A 56 -9.89 8.62 -28.37
N HIS A 57 -9.83 9.68 -27.57
CA HIS A 57 -8.74 10.64 -27.66
C HIS A 57 -7.44 10.04 -27.09
N PRO A 58 -6.31 10.18 -27.79
CA PRO A 58 -5.01 9.70 -27.29
C PRO A 58 -4.59 10.35 -25.95
N GLN A 59 -5.20 11.49 -25.59
CA GLN A 59 -5.04 12.13 -24.29
C GLN A 59 -5.50 11.25 -23.12
N GLU A 60 -6.52 10.40 -23.32
CA GLU A 60 -7.03 9.51 -22.28
C GLU A 60 -6.00 8.42 -21.92
N LEU A 61 -5.27 7.90 -22.91
CA LEU A 61 -4.18 6.95 -22.66
C LEU A 61 -3.03 7.60 -21.88
N THR A 62 -2.68 8.84 -22.22
CA THR A 62 -1.64 9.58 -21.50
C THR A 62 -2.06 9.87 -20.06
N GLN A 63 -3.28 10.37 -19.85
CA GLN A 63 -3.82 10.61 -18.51
C GLN A 63 -3.84 9.33 -17.68
N TYR A 64 -4.28 8.22 -18.27
CA TYR A 64 -4.32 6.93 -17.59
C TYR A 64 -2.92 6.44 -17.17
N ALA A 65 -1.91 6.65 -18.02
CA ALA A 65 -0.52 6.32 -17.73
C ALA A 65 0.03 7.21 -16.61
N ASP A 66 -0.21 8.52 -16.68
CA ASP A 66 0.23 9.49 -15.67
C ASP A 66 -0.40 9.20 -14.29
N GLU A 67 -1.70 8.87 -14.26
CA GLU A 67 -2.39 8.43 -13.05
C GLU A 67 -1.79 7.15 -12.47
N THR A 68 -1.47 6.19 -13.33
CA THR A 68 -0.84 4.93 -12.91
C THR A 68 0.52 5.19 -12.26
N GLU A 69 1.32 6.09 -12.84
CA GLU A 69 2.61 6.48 -12.30
C GLU A 69 2.48 7.23 -10.97
N MET A 70 1.51 8.15 -10.85
CA MET A 70 1.22 8.82 -9.59
C MET A 70 0.84 7.83 -8.48
N MET A 71 0.00 6.84 -8.79
CA MET A 71 -0.37 5.80 -7.81
C MET A 71 0.81 4.92 -7.43
N ARG A 72 1.66 4.54 -8.39
CA ARG A 72 2.90 3.80 -8.16
C ARG A 72 3.81 4.53 -7.18
N LEU A 73 4.09 5.82 -7.44
CA LEU A 73 4.91 6.67 -6.58
C LEU A 73 4.31 6.86 -5.18
N ALA A 74 2.99 6.92 -5.06
CA ALA A 74 2.31 7.02 -3.78
C ALA A 74 2.46 5.73 -2.96
N LEU A 75 2.32 4.55 -3.59
CA LEU A 75 2.51 3.26 -2.94
C LEU A 75 3.96 3.03 -2.50
N GLU A 76 4.95 3.43 -3.29
CA GLU A 76 6.37 3.33 -2.92
C GLU A 76 6.73 4.14 -1.66
N ARG A 77 5.99 5.22 -1.40
CA ARG A 77 6.20 6.10 -0.24
C ARG A 77 5.26 5.77 0.93
N ALA A 78 4.49 4.70 0.84
CA ALA A 78 3.57 4.30 1.90
C ALA A 78 4.33 3.92 3.18
N SER A 79 3.77 4.28 4.33
CA SER A 79 4.34 3.96 5.65
C SER A 79 3.26 3.41 6.59
N LEU A 80 3.69 2.59 7.54
CA LEU A 80 2.81 2.04 8.57
C LEU A 80 2.88 2.89 9.83
N ARG A 81 1.71 3.16 10.41
CA ARG A 81 1.56 3.85 11.69
C ARG A 81 0.80 2.96 12.65
N LEU A 82 1.28 2.85 13.88
CA LEU A 82 0.55 2.23 14.96
C LEU A 82 -0.66 3.11 15.33
N ASP A 83 -1.87 2.59 15.13
CA ASP A 83 -3.10 3.36 15.35
C ASP A 83 -3.74 3.06 16.71
N ALA A 84 -3.76 1.78 17.13
CA ALA A 84 -4.39 1.35 18.37
C ALA A 84 -3.57 0.28 19.09
N VAL A 85 -3.69 0.25 20.41
CA VAL A 85 -3.06 -0.76 21.29
C VAL A 85 -4.10 -1.26 22.30
N ARG A 86 -4.22 -2.58 22.43
CA ARG A 86 -5.06 -3.23 23.44
C ARG A 86 -4.17 -3.97 24.43
N VAL A 87 -4.34 -3.65 25.72
CA VAL A 87 -3.61 -4.30 26.82
C VAL A 87 -4.52 -5.34 27.45
N ILE A 88 -4.04 -6.58 27.55
CA ILE A 88 -4.75 -7.69 28.20
C ILE A 88 -4.04 -7.98 29.52
N ILE A 89 -4.80 -8.06 30.61
CA ILE A 89 -4.30 -8.40 31.95
C ILE A 89 -5.01 -9.67 32.37
N VAL A 90 -4.23 -10.69 32.74
CA VAL A 90 -4.74 -11.93 33.33
C VAL A 90 -4.41 -11.90 34.81
N SER A 91 -5.42 -12.05 35.66
CA SER A 91 -5.28 -12.28 37.09
C SER A 91 -5.83 -13.66 37.41
N GLU A 92 -5.17 -14.39 38.31
CA GLU A 92 -5.69 -15.64 38.90
C GLU A 92 -6.88 -15.36 39.84
#